data_AF-A0AB34IP67-F1
#
_entry.id   AF-A0AB34IP67-F1
#
_cell.length_a   1.000
_cell.length_b   1.000
_cell.length_c   1.000
_cell.angle_alpha   90.00
_cell.angle_beta   90.00
_cell.angle_gamma   90.00
#
_symmetry.space_group_name_H-M   'P 1'
#
loop_
_entity.id
_entity.type
_entity.pdbx_description
1 polymer ?
#
loop_
_entity_poly.entity_id
_entity_poly.type
_entity_poly.pdbx_seq_one_letter_code
_entity_poly.pdbx_strand_id
1 'polypeptide(L)'
;MTHAPTSPHPHAARGMRWLNLSAGWHAGRHNSSRCGDGCLDRLVVSIKRSHAHKLALLDGELRLRADDAALLRRRPPRRAAPPPPPILLLGLLSGSFPRRELLRCTWMRVPALRRAVRTLFIVGRASAEPRADVLAVDVVEGERMRNYKQNHTTTYAVHKAVRTGTLTTYWKLTKFLQYAATQPEPMVGRADDDVLISPRMLVAYASVLLQYTRASSAPYLYGGVFEWYSWRTGTLMSTGFGLSAGASRTRRKKAWRNCSATGLRTSAADPCVGPLAFAKGPLMLLSTAAIRAVVEGPHFRRDVARARSLANGSAVQYKGPGSGRIDDDVQLGFWLSQLPGLSVVSFRRYVAWHDRWKQGVSNMIHHLLLAHKVPWAEFRTLLNHSEMLWHASTSVSARLACEGPPCLDCAHRTSQRACAIDLELDAPPRTVDTRSCWPKCVFVKATPPEVPGQCWTPPTF
;
A
#
# COMPACT_ATOMS: atom_id res chain seq x y z
N MET A 1 43.26 -27.78 49.02
CA MET A 1 42.97 -29.23 49.14
C MET A 1 41.46 -29.34 49.31
N THR A 2 40.71 -29.59 48.24
CA THR A 2 40.35 -30.89 47.61
C THR A 2 38.91 -31.27 47.93
N HIS A 3 38.15 -31.56 46.87
CA HIS A 3 36.97 -32.44 46.77
C HIS A 3 35.62 -32.07 47.41
N ALA A 4 34.60 -32.05 46.54
CA ALA A 4 33.20 -32.36 46.84
C ALA A 4 33.05 -33.82 47.34
N PRO A 5 31.91 -34.19 47.95
CA PRO A 5 31.00 -35.07 47.21
C PRO A 5 29.48 -34.97 47.53
N THR A 6 28.71 -35.19 46.46
CA THR A 6 27.46 -35.95 46.20
C THR A 6 26.45 -36.37 47.30
N SER A 7 25.17 -36.24 46.90
CA SER A 7 23.87 -36.71 47.42
C SER A 7 23.74 -38.20 47.82
N PRO A 8 22.63 -38.62 48.50
CA PRO A 8 21.58 -39.34 47.76
C PRO A 8 20.09 -39.17 48.22
N HIS A 9 19.22 -39.53 47.27
CA HIS A 9 17.75 -39.80 47.23
C HIS A 9 17.22 -40.82 48.30
N PRO A 10 15.89 -41.06 48.54
CA PRO A 10 14.92 -41.57 47.52
C PRO A 10 13.36 -41.48 47.66
N HIS A 11 12.72 -41.76 46.50
CA HIS A 11 11.47 -42.50 46.15
C HIS A 11 10.09 -42.18 46.79
N ALA A 12 9.08 -41.73 46.02
CA ALA A 12 8.05 -42.49 45.23
C ALA A 12 6.76 -42.75 46.07
N ALA A 13 5.50 -42.81 45.61
CA ALA A 13 4.84 -42.98 44.31
C ALA A 13 3.31 -42.67 44.43
N ARG A 14 2.61 -42.52 43.27
CA ARG A 14 1.16 -42.79 42.97
C ARG A 14 0.10 -42.00 43.78
N GLY A 15 -0.99 -41.46 43.26
CA GLY A 15 -1.70 -41.51 41.98
C GLY A 15 -3.20 -41.28 42.27
N MET A 16 -3.93 -40.48 41.49
CA MET A 16 -5.37 -40.65 41.20
C MET A 16 -5.89 -39.49 40.33
N ARG A 17 -6.61 -39.86 39.26
CA ARG A 17 -7.58 -39.00 38.56
C ARG A 17 -8.86 -38.96 39.39
N TRP A 18 -9.61 -37.86 39.33
CA TRP A 18 -11.02 -37.81 38.90
C TRP A 18 -11.44 -36.34 38.70
N LEU A 19 -12.38 -36.15 37.78
CA LEU A 19 -12.95 -34.89 37.31
C LEU A 19 -13.60 -34.05 38.42
N ASN A 20 -13.57 -32.72 38.28
CA ASN A 20 -14.81 -31.95 38.37
C ASN A 20 -14.75 -30.60 37.65
N LEU A 21 -15.84 -30.37 36.92
CA LEU A 21 -16.26 -29.13 36.30
C LEU A 21 -16.49 -28.06 37.36
N SER A 22 -15.98 -26.85 37.13
CA SER A 22 -16.71 -25.64 37.53
C SER A 22 -16.09 -24.40 36.90
N ALA A 23 -17.00 -23.57 36.40
CA ALA A 23 -16.79 -22.29 35.78
C ALA A 23 -15.89 -21.36 36.61
N GLY A 24 -14.93 -20.74 35.94
CA GLY A 24 -14.11 -19.66 36.46
C GLY A 24 -13.75 -18.73 35.33
N TRP A 25 -14.75 -17.99 34.82
CA TRP A 25 -14.49 -16.80 34.01
C TRP A 25 -13.74 -15.81 34.88
N HIS A 26 -12.41 -15.84 34.81
CA HIS A 26 -11.62 -14.72 35.27
C HIS A 26 -12.01 -13.53 34.39
N ALA A 27 -12.84 -12.66 34.95
CA ALA A 27 -12.94 -11.25 34.60
C ALA A 27 -11.55 -10.64 34.77
N GLY A 28 -10.69 -10.87 33.78
CA GLY A 28 -9.42 -10.20 33.65
C GLY A 28 -9.73 -8.72 33.51
N ARG A 29 -9.32 -7.94 34.51
CA ARG A 29 -9.35 -6.48 34.50
C ARG A 29 -8.95 -6.01 33.10
N HIS A 30 -9.91 -5.42 32.38
CA HIS A 30 -9.68 -4.67 31.17
C HIS A 30 -8.78 -3.50 31.55
N ASN A 31 -7.47 -3.73 31.49
CA ASN A 31 -6.48 -2.69 31.53
C ASN A 31 -6.77 -1.87 30.28
N SER A 32 -7.43 -0.71 30.46
CA SER A 32 -7.80 0.23 29.41
C SER A 32 -6.54 0.61 28.65
N SER A 33 -6.22 -0.18 27.63
CA SER A 33 -4.93 -0.10 26.98
C SER A 33 -4.89 1.21 26.24
N ARG A 34 -4.06 2.13 26.75
CA ARG A 34 -3.88 3.49 26.25
C ARG A 34 -3.89 3.52 24.73
N CYS A 35 -4.95 4.11 24.20
CA CYS A 35 -5.19 4.32 22.79
C CYS A 35 -4.00 5.03 22.12
N GLY A 36 -3.41 4.37 21.12
CA GLY A 36 -2.33 4.89 20.30
C GLY A 36 -1.67 3.78 19.48
N ASP A 37 -1.71 3.92 18.15
CA ASP A 37 -1.08 3.16 17.05
C ASP A 37 -1.11 1.62 17.04
N GLY A 38 -1.29 0.99 18.18
CA GLY A 38 -1.17 -0.44 18.36
C GLY A 38 -2.33 -1.20 17.78
N CYS A 39 -3.45 -0.60 17.39
CA CYS A 39 -4.63 -1.38 16.99
C CYS A 39 -4.43 -2.06 15.64
N LEU A 40 -3.98 -1.34 14.60
CA LEU A 40 -3.65 -1.96 13.31
C LEU A 40 -2.38 -2.81 13.37
N ASP A 41 -1.35 -2.40 14.10
CA ASP A 41 -0.13 -3.21 14.24
C ASP A 41 -0.41 -4.48 15.09
N ARG A 42 -1.27 -4.41 16.11
CA ARG A 42 -1.77 -5.61 16.84
C ARG A 42 -2.59 -6.47 15.92
N LEU A 43 -3.43 -5.90 15.06
CA LEU A 43 -4.20 -6.65 14.07
C LEU A 43 -3.25 -7.42 13.13
N VAL A 44 -2.24 -6.74 12.57
CA VAL A 44 -1.20 -7.38 11.73
C VAL A 44 -0.45 -8.47 12.49
N VAL A 45 -0.13 -8.26 13.77
CA VAL A 45 0.52 -9.28 14.62
C VAL A 45 -0.45 -10.43 14.95
N SER A 46 -1.73 -10.16 15.14
CA SER A 46 -2.77 -11.14 15.49
C SER A 46 -3.11 -12.06 14.33
N ILE A 47 -2.98 -11.58 13.08
CA ILE A 47 -3.20 -12.37 11.87
C ILE A 47 -2.30 -13.60 11.81
N LYS A 48 -1.09 -13.53 12.38
CA LYS A 48 -0.21 -14.72 12.50
C LYS A 48 -0.85 -15.87 13.28
N ARG A 49 -1.86 -15.60 14.11
CA ARG A 49 -2.60 -16.59 14.89
C ARG A 49 -3.94 -16.99 14.27
N SER A 50 -4.37 -16.32 13.20
CA SER A 50 -5.64 -16.62 12.51
C SER A 50 -5.51 -17.79 11.54
N HIS A 51 -6.61 -18.50 11.29
CA HIS A 51 -6.65 -19.58 10.30
C HIS A 51 -6.39 -19.02 8.89
N ALA A 52 -5.45 -19.65 8.18
CA ALA A 52 -5.14 -19.27 6.81
C ALA A 52 -6.10 -19.92 5.82
N HIS A 53 -6.59 -19.13 4.87
CA HIS A 53 -7.30 -19.65 3.70
C HIS A 53 -6.27 -19.89 2.59
N LYS A 54 -6.21 -21.11 2.06
CA LYS A 54 -5.31 -21.46 0.95
C LYS A 54 -5.98 -21.20 -0.39
N LEU A 55 -5.28 -20.51 -1.28
CA LEU A 55 -5.70 -20.24 -2.65
C LEU A 55 -4.79 -21.02 -3.61
N ALA A 56 -5.40 -21.80 -4.50
CA ALA A 56 -4.68 -22.59 -5.48
C ALA A 56 -4.14 -21.70 -6.62
N LEU A 57 -2.89 -21.94 -7.03
CA LEU A 57 -2.29 -21.33 -8.21
C LEU A 57 -2.45 -22.30 -9.40
N LEU A 58 -3.08 -21.86 -10.50
CA LEU A 58 -3.09 -22.60 -11.77
C LEU A 58 -2.52 -21.68 -12.85
N ASP A 59 -1.40 -22.06 -13.48
CA ASP A 59 -0.72 -21.32 -14.57
C ASP A 59 -0.47 -19.82 -14.29
N GLY A 60 -0.32 -19.46 -13.02
CA GLY A 60 -0.14 -18.07 -12.61
C GLY A 60 -1.40 -17.24 -12.42
N GLU A 61 -2.57 -17.84 -12.61
CA GLU A 61 -3.86 -17.28 -12.24
C GLU A 61 -4.30 -17.90 -10.92
N LEU A 62 -4.54 -17.03 -9.94
CA LEU A 62 -5.08 -17.40 -8.64
C LEU A 62 -6.53 -17.87 -8.88
N ARG A 63 -6.80 -19.19 -8.81
CA ARG A 63 -8.17 -19.68 -8.85
C ARG A 63 -8.83 -19.33 -7.52
N LEU A 64 -9.56 -18.24 -7.54
CA LEU A 64 -10.57 -17.93 -6.54
C LEU A 64 -11.69 -18.95 -6.75
N ARG A 65 -11.76 -19.95 -5.86
CA ARG A 65 -12.79 -20.98 -5.95
C ARG A 65 -14.17 -20.30 -5.98
N ALA A 66 -14.90 -20.54 -7.05
CA ALA A 66 -16.34 -20.36 -7.13
C ALA A 66 -16.84 -21.56 -7.95
N ASP A 67 -17.26 -22.62 -7.27
CA ASP A 67 -18.24 -23.66 -7.66
C ASP A 67 -18.33 -24.26 -9.10
N ASP A 68 -17.42 -23.99 -10.04
CA ASP A 68 -17.58 -24.34 -11.47
C ASP A 68 -16.72 -25.50 -11.97
N ALA A 69 -16.66 -26.61 -11.23
CA ALA A 69 -16.12 -27.86 -11.78
C ALA A 69 -17.08 -28.51 -12.81
N ALA A 70 -18.35 -28.07 -12.87
CA ALA A 70 -19.36 -28.62 -13.77
C ALA A 70 -19.37 -27.97 -15.17
N LEU A 71 -18.74 -26.81 -15.37
CA LEU A 71 -18.80 -26.05 -16.64
C LEU A 71 -17.68 -26.37 -17.64
N LEU A 72 -16.61 -27.05 -17.22
CA LEU A 72 -15.48 -27.42 -18.10
C LEU A 72 -15.77 -28.57 -19.08
N ARG A 73 -17.00 -29.08 -19.13
CA ARG A 73 -17.47 -30.05 -20.13
C ARG A 73 -18.32 -29.45 -21.24
N ARG A 74 -18.55 -28.13 -21.27
CA ARG A 74 -19.35 -27.50 -22.33
C ARG A 74 -18.48 -27.10 -23.53
N ARG A 75 -18.91 -27.57 -24.71
CA ARG A 75 -18.39 -27.23 -26.04
C ARG A 75 -18.10 -25.72 -26.15
N PRO A 76 -17.04 -25.32 -26.88
CA PRO A 76 -16.70 -23.91 -27.06
C PRO A 76 -17.88 -23.17 -27.74
N PRO A 77 -18.38 -22.06 -27.17
CA PRO A 77 -19.44 -21.28 -27.80
C PRO A 77 -18.92 -20.60 -29.07
N ARG A 78 -19.77 -20.57 -30.10
CA ARG A 78 -19.47 -20.20 -31.49
C ARG A 78 -19.20 -18.69 -31.73
N ARG A 79 -19.03 -17.90 -30.67
CA ARG A 79 -18.57 -16.49 -30.69
C ARG A 79 -17.84 -16.22 -29.38
N ALA A 80 -16.53 -15.99 -29.43
CA ALA A 80 -15.75 -15.63 -28.25
C ALA A 80 -16.22 -14.25 -27.76
N ALA A 81 -16.76 -14.17 -26.54
CA ALA A 81 -17.03 -12.90 -25.89
C ALA A 81 -15.73 -12.07 -25.82
N PRO A 82 -15.80 -10.74 -25.88
CA PRO A 82 -14.61 -9.92 -25.65
C PRO A 82 -13.98 -10.29 -24.31
N PRO A 83 -12.64 -10.30 -24.21
CA PRO A 83 -11.96 -10.66 -22.98
C PRO A 83 -12.42 -9.73 -21.83
N PRO A 84 -12.54 -10.24 -20.60
CA PRO A 84 -12.91 -9.41 -19.46
C PRO A 84 -11.86 -8.30 -19.25
N PRO A 85 -12.25 -7.14 -18.71
CA PRO A 85 -11.29 -6.08 -18.42
C PRO A 85 -10.26 -6.55 -17.38
N PRO A 86 -9.05 -5.95 -17.37
CA PRO A 86 -8.07 -6.15 -16.31
C PRO A 86 -8.71 -5.96 -14.92
N ILE A 87 -8.22 -6.68 -13.90
CA ILE A 87 -8.76 -6.57 -12.55
C ILE A 87 -8.30 -5.31 -11.82
N LEU A 88 -7.20 -4.69 -12.30
CA LEU A 88 -6.57 -3.54 -11.66
C LEU A 88 -6.10 -2.50 -12.69
N LEU A 89 -6.42 -1.24 -12.44
CA LEU A 89 -5.78 -0.08 -13.06
C LEU A 89 -4.71 0.48 -12.12
N LEU A 90 -3.42 0.39 -12.47
CA LEU A 90 -2.31 0.88 -11.66
C LEU A 90 -1.76 2.21 -12.22
N GLY A 91 -1.95 3.30 -11.49
CA GLY A 91 -1.34 4.60 -11.78
C GLY A 91 0.02 4.76 -11.08
N LEU A 92 1.07 4.99 -11.87
CA LEU A 92 2.43 5.25 -11.40
C LEU A 92 2.72 6.75 -11.48
N LEU A 93 2.85 7.42 -10.33
CA LEU A 93 3.21 8.84 -10.33
C LEU A 93 4.69 8.99 -10.70
N SER A 94 4.96 9.60 -11.86
CA SER A 94 6.33 9.72 -12.37
C SER A 94 6.63 11.10 -12.91
N GLY A 95 7.83 11.61 -12.62
CA GLY A 95 8.42 12.77 -13.28
C GLY A 95 9.71 12.41 -14.03
N SER A 96 10.07 11.13 -14.11
CA SER A 96 11.37 10.67 -14.57
C SER A 96 11.24 9.69 -15.73
N PHE A 97 11.58 10.15 -16.94
CA PHE A 97 11.62 9.30 -18.13
C PHE A 97 12.47 8.02 -17.92
N PRO A 98 13.73 8.09 -17.42
CA PRO A 98 14.54 6.90 -17.20
C PRO A 98 13.91 5.88 -16.25
N ARG A 99 13.19 6.32 -15.21
CA ARG A 99 12.47 5.41 -14.31
C ARG A 99 11.32 4.72 -15.03
N ARG A 100 10.54 5.44 -15.83
CA ARG A 100 9.44 4.81 -16.60
C ARG A 100 9.94 3.72 -17.52
N GLU A 101 11.00 3.99 -18.28
CA GLU A 101 11.60 2.95 -19.13
C GLU A 101 12.14 1.77 -18.31
N LEU A 102 12.75 2.02 -17.14
CA LEU A 102 13.14 0.96 -16.22
C LEU A 102 11.97 0.07 -15.82
N LEU A 103 10.85 0.66 -15.40
CA LEU A 103 9.68 -0.09 -14.97
C LEU A 103 9.07 -0.88 -16.15
N ARG A 104 8.95 -0.25 -17.33
CA ARG A 104 8.52 -0.89 -18.59
C ARG A 104 9.39 -2.06 -19.00
N CYS A 105 10.66 -2.05 -18.63
CA CYS A 105 11.60 -3.09 -19.00
C CYS A 105 11.71 -4.22 -17.96
N THR A 106 11.27 -3.97 -16.72
CA THR A 106 11.38 -4.91 -15.60
C THR A 106 10.03 -5.55 -15.29
N TRP A 107 9.47 -5.28 -14.12
CA TRP A 107 8.33 -6.00 -13.56
C TRP A 107 7.04 -5.78 -14.37
N MET A 108 6.93 -4.68 -15.14
CA MET A 108 5.77 -4.42 -16.00
C MET A 108 5.65 -5.38 -17.19
N ARG A 109 6.73 -6.09 -17.56
CA ARG A 109 6.71 -7.02 -18.70
C ARG A 109 6.23 -8.41 -18.34
N VAL A 110 6.13 -8.74 -17.05
CA VAL A 110 5.72 -10.07 -16.61
C VAL A 110 4.33 -10.39 -17.19
N PRO A 111 4.16 -11.50 -17.96
CA PRO A 111 2.91 -11.77 -18.67
C PRO A 111 1.67 -11.84 -17.77
N ALA A 112 1.81 -12.39 -16.56
CA ALA A 112 0.72 -12.45 -15.58
C ALA A 112 0.20 -11.05 -15.23
N LEU A 113 1.10 -10.07 -15.08
CA LEU A 113 0.72 -8.69 -14.81
C LEU A 113 0.03 -8.05 -16.02
N ARG A 114 0.60 -8.18 -17.22
CA ARG A 114 0.03 -7.55 -18.42
C ARG A 114 -1.39 -8.00 -18.75
N ARG A 115 -1.76 -9.22 -18.34
CA ARG A 115 -3.13 -9.76 -18.49
C ARG A 115 -4.09 -9.20 -17.44
N ALA A 116 -3.62 -9.09 -16.20
CA ALA A 116 -4.48 -8.76 -15.05
C ALA A 116 -4.48 -7.27 -14.67
N VAL A 117 -3.47 -6.51 -15.08
CA VAL A 117 -3.22 -5.13 -14.65
C VAL A 117 -2.94 -4.25 -15.86
N ARG A 118 -3.70 -3.16 -15.97
CA ARG A 118 -3.35 -2.06 -16.88
C ARG A 118 -2.57 -1.02 -16.10
N THR A 119 -1.41 -0.63 -16.61
CA THR A 119 -0.53 0.35 -15.97
C THR A 119 -0.56 1.66 -16.74
N LEU A 120 -0.60 2.79 -16.02
CA LEU A 120 -0.49 4.14 -16.57
C LEU A 120 0.55 4.95 -15.80
N PHE A 121 1.44 5.64 -16.51
CA PHE A 121 2.31 6.65 -15.94
C PHE A 121 1.61 8.01 -15.90
N ILE A 122 1.58 8.63 -14.74
CA ILE A 122 0.93 9.92 -14.53
C ILE A 122 2.01 10.99 -14.45
N VAL A 123 2.09 11.82 -15.49
CA VAL A 123 3.24 12.71 -15.74
C VAL A 123 2.79 14.14 -15.97
N GLY A 124 3.62 15.13 -15.60
CA GLY A 124 3.39 16.52 -15.96
C GLY A 124 3.51 16.73 -17.47
N ARG A 125 2.83 17.75 -18.01
CA ARG A 125 2.72 18.02 -19.46
C ARG A 125 4.07 18.08 -20.16
N ALA A 126 5.07 18.72 -19.54
CA ALA A 126 6.42 18.82 -20.11
C ALA A 126 7.20 17.50 -20.15
N SER A 127 6.77 16.49 -19.39
CA SER A 127 7.38 15.15 -19.34
C SER A 127 6.53 14.09 -20.07
N ALA A 128 5.44 14.52 -20.71
CA ALA A 128 4.55 13.65 -21.46
C ALA A 128 5.20 13.19 -22.76
N GLU A 129 4.93 11.94 -23.10
CA GLU A 129 5.41 11.26 -24.30
C GLU A 129 4.19 10.64 -25.00
N PRO A 130 4.21 10.50 -26.34
CA PRO A 130 3.08 10.00 -27.11
C PRO A 130 2.94 8.48 -26.99
N ARG A 131 2.73 7.96 -25.78
CA ARG A 131 2.53 6.54 -25.50
C ARG A 131 1.16 6.31 -24.86
N ALA A 132 0.54 5.19 -25.19
CA ALA A 132 -0.81 4.84 -24.71
C ALA A 132 -0.85 4.60 -23.18
N ASP A 133 0.28 4.31 -22.56
CA ASP A 133 0.41 4.09 -21.12
C ASP A 133 0.74 5.37 -20.35
N VAL A 134 0.49 6.55 -20.92
CA VAL A 134 0.83 7.85 -20.32
C VAL A 134 -0.39 8.75 -20.19
N LEU A 135 -0.67 9.18 -18.95
CA LEU A 135 -1.65 10.21 -18.65
C LEU A 135 -0.95 11.54 -18.35
N ALA A 136 -1.01 12.45 -19.31
CA ALA A 136 -0.47 13.79 -19.16
C ALA A 136 -1.37 14.67 -18.27
N VAL A 137 -0.74 15.40 -17.35
CA VAL A 137 -1.39 16.31 -16.39
C VAL A 137 -0.85 17.71 -16.62
N ASP A 138 -1.74 18.70 -16.66
CA ASP A 138 -1.34 20.11 -16.81
C ASP A 138 -0.74 20.65 -15.52
N VAL A 139 0.52 20.30 -15.27
CA VAL A 139 1.29 20.69 -14.08
C VAL A 139 2.78 20.70 -14.40
N VAL A 140 3.51 21.61 -13.77
CA VAL A 140 4.97 21.67 -13.86
C VAL A 140 5.59 20.71 -12.84
N GLU A 141 6.57 19.92 -13.27
CA GLU A 141 7.29 19.00 -12.38
C GLU A 141 8.04 19.78 -11.29
N GLY A 142 7.84 19.40 -10.03
CA GLY A 142 8.47 20.06 -8.88
C GLY A 142 7.80 21.35 -8.42
N GLU A 143 6.68 21.73 -9.03
CA GLU A 143 5.86 22.87 -8.60
C GLU A 143 5.45 22.75 -7.12
N ARG A 144 5.59 23.85 -6.39
CA ARG A 144 5.21 23.97 -4.99
C ARG A 144 4.16 25.05 -4.83
N MET A 145 3.38 24.96 -3.76
CA MET A 145 2.55 26.11 -3.38
C MET A 145 3.45 27.32 -3.15
N ARG A 146 3.09 28.47 -3.74
CA ARG A 146 3.82 29.74 -3.61
C ARG A 146 4.01 30.02 -2.12
N ASN A 147 5.23 30.16 -1.62
CA ASN A 147 5.45 30.51 -0.22
C ASN A 147 5.48 32.04 -0.09
N TYR A 148 4.87 32.60 0.97
CA TYR A 148 4.77 34.05 1.23
C TYR A 148 6.12 34.81 1.21
N LYS A 149 7.25 34.12 1.35
CA LYS A 149 8.60 34.72 1.37
C LYS A 149 9.45 34.43 0.12
N GLN A 150 8.92 33.73 -0.89
CA GLN A 150 9.68 33.47 -2.11
C GLN A 150 9.39 34.54 -3.15
N ASN A 151 10.36 35.45 -3.35
CA ASN A 151 10.40 36.28 -4.54
C ASN A 151 10.30 35.39 -5.78
N HIS A 152 9.52 35.85 -6.76
CA HIS A 152 9.04 35.13 -7.96
C HIS A 152 10.11 34.50 -8.88
N THR A 153 11.38 34.51 -8.51
CA THR A 153 12.52 34.19 -9.38
C THR A 153 13.26 32.89 -9.03
N THR A 154 12.89 32.15 -7.99
CA THR A 154 13.53 30.85 -7.72
C THR A 154 12.87 29.71 -8.50
N THR A 155 13.18 29.63 -9.79
CA THR A 155 13.06 28.40 -10.57
C THR A 155 14.02 27.37 -9.98
N TYR A 156 13.46 26.38 -9.27
CA TYR A 156 14.26 25.24 -8.80
C TYR A 156 14.70 24.44 -10.03
N ALA A 157 16.00 24.14 -10.11
CA ALA A 157 16.51 23.22 -11.13
C ALA A 157 15.74 21.90 -11.02
N VAL A 158 14.97 21.57 -12.06
CA VAL A 158 14.13 20.36 -12.18
C VAL A 158 14.92 19.08 -11.85
N HIS A 159 16.25 19.12 -12.01
CA HIS A 159 17.17 18.02 -11.74
C HIS A 159 17.59 17.85 -10.26
N LYS A 160 17.31 18.79 -9.36
CA LYS A 160 17.72 18.72 -7.95
C LYS A 160 16.52 18.47 -7.02
N ALA A 161 16.28 17.18 -6.76
CA ALA A 161 15.36 16.59 -5.78
C ALA A 161 13.85 16.72 -6.06
N VAL A 162 13.28 15.66 -6.64
CA VAL A 162 11.84 15.34 -6.54
C VAL A 162 11.51 15.25 -5.05
N ARG A 163 10.74 16.22 -4.53
CA ARG A 163 10.20 16.16 -3.17
C ARG A 163 8.80 15.56 -3.25
N THR A 164 8.48 14.62 -2.37
CA THR A 164 7.13 14.08 -2.19
C THR A 164 6.25 15.07 -1.41
N GLY A 165 4.93 15.03 -1.61
CA GLY A 165 3.97 15.95 -1.00
C GLY A 165 4.00 17.37 -1.61
N THR A 166 4.15 17.47 -2.93
CA THR A 166 4.15 18.75 -3.64
C THR A 166 2.81 19.00 -4.33
N LEU A 167 2.63 20.24 -4.81
CA LEU A 167 1.47 20.58 -5.63
C LEU A 167 1.42 19.69 -6.89
N THR A 168 2.58 19.33 -7.45
CA THR A 168 2.69 18.36 -8.55
C THR A 168 2.07 16.99 -8.22
N THR A 169 2.42 16.37 -7.07
CA THR A 169 1.89 15.04 -6.74
C THR A 169 0.39 15.10 -6.46
N TYR A 170 -0.08 16.17 -5.81
CA TYR A 170 -1.51 16.44 -5.62
C TYR A 170 -2.28 16.51 -6.96
N TRP A 171 -1.79 17.28 -7.94
CA TRP A 171 -2.47 17.41 -9.22
C TRP A 171 -2.45 16.13 -10.03
N LYS A 172 -1.33 15.39 -10.00
CA LYS A 172 -1.24 14.07 -10.62
C LYS A 172 -2.23 13.08 -10.01
N LEU A 173 -2.29 13.01 -8.68
CA LEU A 173 -3.26 12.18 -7.98
C LEU A 173 -4.69 12.58 -8.37
N THR A 174 -5.03 13.85 -8.27
CA THR A 174 -6.37 14.37 -8.62
C THR A 174 -6.78 13.96 -10.04
N LYS A 175 -5.91 14.17 -11.02
CA LYS A 175 -6.18 13.83 -12.42
C LYS A 175 -6.27 12.31 -12.63
N PHE A 176 -5.44 11.53 -11.94
CA PHE A 176 -5.52 10.08 -11.98
C PHE A 176 -6.83 9.56 -11.39
N LEU A 177 -7.30 10.11 -10.26
CA LEU A 177 -8.58 9.70 -9.66
C LEU A 177 -9.76 10.01 -10.61
N GLN A 178 -9.77 11.20 -11.21
CA GLN A 178 -10.78 11.57 -12.21
C GLN A 178 -10.77 10.63 -13.41
N TYR A 179 -9.58 10.28 -13.91
CA TYR A 179 -9.44 9.31 -15.00
C TYR A 179 -9.96 7.93 -14.54
N ALA A 180 -9.46 7.41 -13.43
CA ALA A 180 -9.78 6.08 -12.92
C ALA A 180 -11.27 5.90 -12.61
N ALA A 181 -11.97 6.95 -12.19
CA ALA A 181 -13.42 6.92 -11.96
C ALA A 181 -14.22 6.51 -13.22
N THR A 182 -13.71 6.80 -14.42
CA THR A 182 -14.37 6.48 -15.70
C THR A 182 -13.96 5.13 -16.28
N GLN A 183 -13.07 4.40 -15.62
CA GLN A 183 -12.50 3.16 -16.15
C GLN A 183 -13.27 1.92 -15.69
N PRO A 184 -13.20 0.80 -16.44
CA PRO A 184 -13.97 -0.41 -16.15
C PRO A 184 -13.32 -1.33 -15.11
N GLU A 185 -12.03 -1.18 -14.79
CA GLU A 185 -11.36 -2.04 -13.82
C GLU A 185 -12.05 -1.94 -12.46
N PRO A 186 -12.23 -3.06 -11.73
CA PRO A 186 -12.93 -3.05 -10.44
C PRO A 186 -12.04 -2.59 -9.27
N MET A 187 -10.71 -2.59 -9.47
CA MET A 187 -9.73 -2.01 -8.55
C MET A 187 -8.88 -0.94 -9.23
N VAL A 188 -8.45 0.03 -8.43
CA VAL A 188 -7.51 1.08 -8.80
C VAL A 188 -6.33 1.03 -7.84
N GLY A 189 -5.11 1.10 -8.34
CA GLY A 189 -3.89 1.20 -7.57
C GLY A 189 -3.18 2.52 -7.84
N ARG A 190 -2.54 3.09 -6.81
CA ARG A 190 -1.58 4.18 -6.96
C ARG A 190 -0.25 3.72 -6.42
N ALA A 191 0.83 3.98 -7.17
CA ALA A 191 2.18 3.73 -6.73
C ALA A 191 3.17 4.82 -7.18
N ASP A 192 4.33 4.87 -6.52
CA ASP A 192 5.45 5.72 -6.92
C ASP A 192 6.26 5.06 -8.06
N ASP A 193 7.11 5.83 -8.75
CA ASP A 193 7.96 5.33 -9.85
C ASP A 193 9.33 4.78 -9.41
N ASP A 194 9.60 4.73 -8.09
CA ASP A 194 10.84 4.24 -7.49
C ASP A 194 10.65 2.92 -6.72
N VAL A 195 9.71 2.10 -7.20
CA VAL A 195 9.35 0.81 -6.60
C VAL A 195 9.65 -0.38 -7.52
N LEU A 196 9.98 -1.49 -6.88
CA LEU A 196 9.85 -2.81 -7.46
C LEU A 196 8.57 -3.45 -6.92
N ILE A 197 7.63 -3.78 -7.80
CA ILE A 197 6.41 -4.52 -7.45
C ILE A 197 6.61 -5.99 -7.85
N SER A 198 6.27 -6.90 -6.94
CA SER A 198 6.17 -8.33 -7.22
C SER A 198 4.88 -8.58 -8.02
N PRO A 199 4.95 -8.87 -9.33
CA PRO A 199 3.80 -8.72 -10.22
C PRO A 199 2.66 -9.68 -9.89
N ARG A 200 2.98 -10.96 -9.68
CA ARG A 200 1.99 -11.97 -9.29
C ARG A 200 1.44 -11.76 -7.89
N MET A 201 2.24 -11.21 -6.97
CA MET A 201 1.77 -10.86 -5.63
C MET A 201 0.79 -9.68 -5.69
N LEU A 202 1.03 -8.67 -6.52
CA LEU A 202 0.07 -7.60 -6.74
C LEU A 202 -1.28 -8.13 -7.25
N VAL A 203 -1.26 -9.04 -8.22
CA VAL A 203 -2.47 -9.69 -8.74
C VAL A 203 -3.19 -10.47 -7.63
N ALA A 204 -2.44 -11.19 -6.79
CA ALA A 204 -3.02 -11.93 -5.67
C ALA A 204 -3.68 -11.01 -4.63
N TYR A 205 -3.00 -9.93 -4.22
CA TYR A 205 -3.58 -8.91 -3.34
C TYR A 205 -4.87 -8.33 -3.93
N ALA A 206 -4.85 -7.88 -5.19
CA ALA A 206 -6.04 -7.32 -5.84
C ALA A 206 -7.20 -8.33 -5.88
N SER A 207 -6.91 -9.59 -6.18
CA SER A 207 -7.89 -10.67 -6.26
C SER A 207 -8.53 -10.98 -4.90
N VAL A 208 -7.74 -11.04 -3.82
CA VAL A 208 -8.27 -11.26 -2.46
C VAL A 208 -9.10 -10.08 -1.99
N LEU A 209 -8.65 -8.85 -2.22
CA LEU A 209 -9.42 -7.66 -1.87
C LEU A 209 -10.76 -7.60 -2.62
N LEU A 210 -10.80 -7.99 -3.90
CA LEU A 210 -12.04 -8.07 -4.69
C LEU A 210 -13.02 -9.12 -4.19
N GLN A 211 -12.54 -10.27 -3.72
CA GLN A 211 -13.44 -11.23 -3.07
C GLN A 211 -13.97 -10.70 -1.75
N TYR A 212 -13.10 -10.05 -0.98
CA TYR A 212 -13.51 -9.47 0.29
C TYR A 212 -14.61 -8.41 0.09
N THR A 213 -14.50 -7.53 -0.91
CA THR A 213 -15.57 -6.55 -1.19
C THR A 213 -16.89 -7.22 -1.56
N ARG A 214 -16.85 -8.30 -2.36
CA ARG A 214 -18.04 -9.08 -2.71
C ARG A 214 -18.66 -9.79 -1.51
N ALA A 215 -17.84 -10.38 -0.64
CA ALA A 215 -18.31 -11.18 0.49
C ALA A 215 -18.78 -10.35 1.69
N SER A 216 -18.12 -9.21 1.96
CA SER A 216 -18.37 -8.41 3.16
C SER A 216 -19.48 -7.39 3.01
N SER A 217 -20.10 -7.29 1.84
CA SER A 217 -20.99 -6.17 1.45
C SER A 217 -20.36 -4.79 1.69
N ALA A 218 -19.03 -4.70 1.81
CA ALA A 218 -18.32 -3.45 1.98
C ALA A 218 -18.19 -2.77 0.60
N PRO A 219 -18.96 -1.70 0.33
CA PRO A 219 -18.98 -1.09 -1.00
C PRO A 219 -17.65 -0.39 -1.32
N TYR A 220 -16.88 -0.02 -0.30
CA TYR A 220 -15.65 0.75 -0.43
C TYR A 220 -14.48 0.08 0.29
N LEU A 221 -13.37 -0.01 -0.42
CA LEU A 221 -12.12 -0.58 0.10
C LEU A 221 -10.96 0.38 -0.12
N TYR A 222 -10.10 0.47 0.89
CA TYR A 222 -8.83 1.17 0.85
C TYR A 222 -7.75 0.32 1.52
N GLY A 223 -6.86 -0.25 0.71
CA GLY A 223 -5.74 -1.08 1.12
C GLY A 223 -4.40 -0.39 1.00
N GLY A 224 -3.49 -0.63 1.94
CA GLY A 224 -2.16 -0.02 1.97
C GLY A 224 -1.48 -0.16 3.33
N VAL A 225 -0.37 0.53 3.54
CA VAL A 225 0.28 0.60 4.86
C VAL A 225 -0.17 1.87 5.57
N PHE A 226 -0.86 1.75 6.69
CA PHE A 226 -1.55 2.89 7.30
C PHE A 226 -0.73 3.65 8.34
N GLU A 227 -0.91 4.98 8.34
CA GLU A 227 -0.59 5.92 9.42
C GLU A 227 -1.83 6.77 9.76
N TRP A 228 -1.76 7.55 10.84
CA TRP A 228 -2.90 8.29 11.40
C TRP A 228 -2.57 9.76 11.64
N TYR A 229 -3.11 10.65 10.81
CA TYR A 229 -2.84 12.09 10.88
C TYR A 229 -4.15 12.87 11.12
N SER A 230 -4.06 14.07 11.69
CA SER A 230 -5.16 15.03 11.60
C SER A 230 -5.04 15.85 10.31
N TRP A 231 -6.14 16.41 9.84
CA TRP A 231 -6.22 17.14 8.57
C TRP A 231 -6.92 18.48 8.74
N ARG A 232 -6.28 19.55 8.27
CA ARG A 232 -6.84 20.91 8.24
C ARG A 232 -7.44 21.17 6.86
N THR A 233 -8.76 21.25 6.82
CA THR A 233 -9.51 21.30 5.56
C THR A 233 -9.43 22.66 4.87
N GLY A 234 -9.27 23.75 5.62
CA GLY A 234 -9.17 25.12 5.11
C GLY A 234 -7.82 25.40 4.45
N THR A 235 -6.76 24.77 4.95
CA THR A 235 -5.40 24.95 4.42
C THR A 235 -4.86 23.76 3.64
N LEU A 236 -5.62 22.67 3.53
CA LEU A 236 -5.23 21.41 2.88
C LEU A 236 -3.90 20.87 3.42
N MET A 237 -3.79 20.81 4.75
CA MET A 237 -2.56 20.43 5.41
C MET A 237 -2.78 19.34 6.44
N SER A 238 -1.84 18.39 6.45
CA SER A 238 -1.74 17.46 7.55
C SER A 238 -1.29 18.22 8.81
N THR A 239 -1.87 17.84 9.95
CA THR A 239 -1.44 18.33 11.25
C THR A 239 -1.35 17.20 12.25
N GLY A 240 -0.48 17.40 13.23
CA GLY A 240 -0.12 16.36 14.18
C GLY A 240 1.20 15.71 13.81
N PHE A 241 1.93 15.30 14.84
CA PHE A 241 3.09 14.46 14.66
C PHE A 241 2.59 13.08 14.26
N GLY A 242 2.93 12.67 13.05
CA GLY A 242 2.77 11.29 12.62
C GLY A 242 3.39 10.35 13.63
N LEU A 243 2.54 9.62 14.33
CA LEU A 243 3.00 8.47 15.04
C LEU A 243 3.18 7.37 13.97
N SER A 244 4.37 7.35 13.36
CA SER A 244 4.86 6.06 12.90
C SER A 244 4.95 5.16 14.14
N ALA A 245 4.76 3.86 13.99
CA ALA A 245 4.83 2.94 15.13
C ALA A 245 6.13 3.01 15.95
N GLY A 246 7.21 3.57 15.37
CA GLY A 246 8.45 3.88 16.08
C GLY A 246 8.36 5.15 16.95
N ALA A 247 7.69 6.20 16.46
CA ALA A 247 7.54 7.48 17.15
C ALA A 247 6.51 7.45 18.29
N SER A 248 5.49 6.58 18.23
CA SER A 248 4.56 6.36 19.36
C SER A 248 5.19 5.63 20.54
N ARG A 249 6.07 4.65 20.28
CA ARG A 249 6.76 3.91 21.35
C ARG A 249 7.57 4.82 22.27
N THR A 250 8.22 5.84 21.72
CA THR A 250 9.02 6.81 22.49
C THR A 250 8.19 7.90 23.15
N ARG A 251 6.92 8.11 22.74
CA ARG A 251 6.08 9.24 23.18
C ARG A 251 4.88 8.89 24.07
N ARG A 252 4.81 7.67 24.62
CA ARG A 252 3.78 7.20 25.58
C ARG A 252 3.49 8.11 26.80
N LYS A 253 4.29 9.17 27.02
CA LYS A 253 4.19 10.12 28.14
C LYS A 253 3.63 11.51 27.77
N LYS A 254 3.35 11.83 26.49
CA LYS A 254 2.81 13.14 26.11
C LYS A 254 1.32 13.07 25.79
N ALA A 255 0.55 14.06 26.26
CA ALA A 255 -0.87 14.19 25.95
C ALA A 255 -1.10 14.27 24.44
N TRP A 256 -2.14 13.58 23.95
CA TRP A 256 -2.60 13.66 22.57
C TRP A 256 -2.90 15.12 22.21
N ARG A 257 -2.28 15.63 21.16
CA ARG A 257 -2.55 16.98 20.63
C ARG A 257 -3.14 16.85 19.25
N ASN A 258 -4.45 16.61 19.17
CA ASN A 258 -5.18 16.83 17.93
C ASN A 258 -5.06 18.31 17.59
N CYS A 259 -4.49 18.60 16.41
CA CYS A 259 -4.55 19.90 15.78
C CYS A 259 -3.88 21.05 16.58
N SER A 260 -2.61 20.87 16.95
CA SER A 260 -1.49 21.79 16.67
C SER A 260 -0.21 21.31 17.37
N ALA A 261 0.94 21.51 16.72
CA ALA A 261 2.24 21.36 17.41
C ALA A 261 2.41 22.44 18.50
N THR A 262 1.68 23.56 18.40
CA THR A 262 1.84 24.79 19.20
C THR A 262 0.70 25.13 20.16
N GLY A 263 -0.44 24.42 20.16
CA GLY A 263 -1.63 24.76 20.95
C GLY A 263 -2.54 25.84 20.34
N LEU A 264 -2.26 26.33 19.12
CA LEU A 264 -3.12 27.32 18.47
C LEU A 264 -4.49 26.71 18.11
N ARG A 265 -5.55 27.36 18.62
CA ARG A 265 -6.95 27.00 18.39
C ARG A 265 -7.25 26.90 16.89
N THR A 266 -7.94 25.84 16.49
CA THR A 266 -8.58 25.74 15.17
C THR A 266 -9.55 26.91 15.00
N SER A 267 -9.56 27.57 13.84
CA SER A 267 -10.60 28.55 13.51
C SER A 267 -11.76 27.86 12.80
N ALA A 268 -12.95 28.44 12.86
CA ALA A 268 -14.10 27.97 12.06
C ALA A 268 -13.79 27.94 10.55
N ALA A 269 -12.90 28.83 10.09
CA ALA A 269 -12.45 28.91 8.70
C ALA A 269 -11.48 27.79 8.28
N ASP A 270 -10.81 27.14 9.24
CA ASP A 270 -9.89 26.04 8.97
C ASP A 270 -10.05 24.92 10.01
N PRO A 271 -11.19 24.21 9.96
CA PRO A 271 -11.51 23.17 10.91
C PRO A 271 -10.57 21.98 10.69
N CYS A 272 -10.23 21.35 11.80
CA CYS A 272 -9.36 20.20 11.82
C CYS A 272 -10.15 18.92 12.09
N VAL A 273 -9.85 17.88 11.31
CA VAL A 273 -10.55 16.60 11.32
C VAL A 273 -9.55 15.49 11.61
N GLY A 274 -9.94 14.48 12.38
CA GLY A 274 -9.14 13.27 12.62
C GLY A 274 -8.82 13.04 14.10
N PRO A 275 -7.90 12.10 14.40
CA PRO A 275 -7.03 11.37 13.47
C PRO A 275 -7.80 10.50 12.46
N LEU A 276 -7.35 10.49 11.20
CA LEU A 276 -7.89 9.66 10.13
C LEU A 276 -6.82 8.71 9.59
N ALA A 277 -7.22 7.50 9.21
CA ALA A 277 -6.34 6.54 8.57
C ALA A 277 -6.03 6.98 7.15
N PHE A 278 -4.76 6.96 6.77
CA PHE A 278 -4.34 7.09 5.38
C PHE A 278 -3.27 6.05 5.06
N ALA A 279 -3.31 5.49 3.85
CA ALA A 279 -2.26 4.62 3.36
C ALA A 279 -1.06 5.46 2.96
N LYS A 280 0.05 5.26 3.67
CA LYS A 280 1.34 5.84 3.36
C LYS A 280 2.12 4.97 2.39
N GLY A 281 2.92 5.67 1.61
CA GLY A 281 4.04 5.08 0.92
C GLY A 281 3.64 4.67 -0.48
N PRO A 282 4.42 3.80 -1.09
CA PRO A 282 4.53 3.87 -2.54
C PRO A 282 3.58 2.90 -3.24
N LEU A 283 2.64 2.29 -2.53
CA LEU A 283 1.56 1.48 -3.10
C LEU A 283 0.32 1.52 -2.21
N MET A 284 -0.83 1.74 -2.84
CA MET A 284 -2.15 1.58 -2.25
C MET A 284 -3.13 1.04 -3.29
N LEU A 285 -4.15 0.32 -2.83
CA LEU A 285 -5.19 -0.29 -3.66
C LEU A 285 -6.56 0.18 -3.17
N LEU A 286 -7.44 0.54 -4.10
CA LEU A 286 -8.76 1.08 -3.82
C LEU A 286 -9.79 0.36 -4.69
N SER A 287 -10.98 0.13 -4.17
CA SER A 287 -12.11 -0.26 -5.03
C SER A 287 -12.48 0.90 -5.96
N THR A 288 -12.82 0.63 -7.21
CA THR A 288 -13.26 1.66 -8.16
C THR A 288 -14.52 2.39 -7.68
N ALA A 289 -15.40 1.71 -6.94
CA ALA A 289 -16.55 2.32 -6.29
C ALA A 289 -16.16 3.45 -5.31
N ALA A 290 -15.09 3.24 -4.53
CA ALA A 290 -14.58 4.28 -3.63
C ALA A 290 -14.03 5.49 -4.40
N ILE A 291 -13.35 5.25 -5.53
CA ILE A 291 -12.84 6.34 -6.37
C ILE A 291 -13.98 7.16 -6.97
N ARG A 292 -15.01 6.52 -7.52
CA ARG A 292 -16.19 7.21 -8.06
C ARG A 292 -16.88 8.05 -6.99
N ALA A 293 -17.15 7.45 -5.83
CA ALA A 293 -17.77 8.15 -4.70
C ALA A 293 -16.95 9.35 -4.22
N VAL A 294 -15.61 9.24 -4.18
CA VAL A 294 -14.73 10.37 -3.87
C VAL A 294 -14.83 11.47 -4.93
N VAL A 295 -14.65 11.13 -6.20
CA VAL A 295 -14.59 12.12 -7.30
C VAL A 295 -15.92 12.86 -7.48
N GLU A 296 -17.04 12.18 -7.33
CA GLU A 296 -18.40 12.75 -7.40
C GLU A 296 -18.74 13.56 -6.14
N GLY A 297 -18.07 13.27 -5.02
CA GLY A 297 -18.32 13.85 -3.71
C GLY A 297 -18.04 15.36 -3.63
N PRO A 298 -18.76 16.10 -2.76
CA PRO A 298 -18.59 17.54 -2.59
C PRO A 298 -17.21 17.91 -2.00
N HIS A 299 -16.62 17.04 -1.17
CA HIS A 299 -15.32 17.28 -0.56
C HIS A 299 -14.17 17.32 -1.57
N PHE A 300 -14.19 16.42 -2.56
CA PHE A 300 -13.20 16.41 -3.63
C PHE A 300 -13.26 17.70 -4.46
N ARG A 301 -14.45 18.07 -4.95
CA ARG A 301 -14.65 19.32 -5.71
C ARG A 301 -14.21 20.57 -4.95
N ARG A 302 -14.61 20.68 -3.68
CA ARG A 302 -14.23 21.80 -2.80
C ARG A 302 -12.72 21.88 -2.62
N ASP A 303 -12.07 20.76 -2.32
CA ASP A 303 -10.64 20.74 -2.02
C ASP A 303 -9.81 20.99 -3.29
N VAL A 304 -10.24 20.50 -4.46
CA VAL A 304 -9.63 20.81 -5.77
C VAL A 304 -9.73 22.31 -6.08
N ALA A 305 -10.90 22.91 -5.89
CA ALA A 305 -11.07 24.36 -6.06
C ALA A 305 -10.17 25.15 -5.09
N ARG A 306 -10.10 24.71 -3.83
CA ARG A 306 -9.25 25.31 -2.79
C ARG A 306 -7.76 25.19 -3.11
N ALA A 307 -7.29 24.04 -3.57
CA ALA A 307 -5.91 23.84 -4.00
C ALA A 307 -5.55 24.80 -5.15
N ARG A 308 -6.47 25.00 -6.10
CA ARG A 308 -6.31 25.99 -7.18
C ARG A 308 -6.24 27.42 -6.63
N SER A 309 -7.11 27.78 -5.69
CA SER A 309 -7.07 29.10 -5.04
C SER A 309 -5.76 29.34 -4.28
N LEU A 310 -5.25 28.32 -3.58
CA LEU A 310 -3.96 28.37 -2.87
C LEU A 310 -2.78 28.51 -3.84
N ALA A 311 -2.78 27.76 -4.95
CA ALA A 311 -1.76 27.85 -6.00
C ALA A 311 -1.71 29.25 -6.64
N ASN A 312 -2.88 29.86 -6.85
CA ASN A 312 -3.01 31.21 -7.40
C ASN A 312 -2.69 32.33 -6.38
N GLY A 313 -2.48 32.00 -5.10
CA GLY A 313 -2.24 32.99 -4.04
C GLY A 313 -3.50 33.73 -3.57
N SER A 314 -4.69 33.26 -3.95
CA SER A 314 -5.99 33.87 -3.62
C SER A 314 -6.58 33.38 -2.29
N ALA A 315 -5.98 32.37 -1.65
CA ALA A 315 -6.45 31.81 -0.37
C ALA A 315 -5.41 31.99 0.75
N VAL A 316 -5.90 32.10 1.98
CA VAL A 316 -5.05 32.23 3.18
C VAL A 316 -4.19 30.98 3.32
N GLN A 317 -2.87 31.17 3.26
CA GLN A 317 -1.92 30.08 3.44
C GLN A 317 -1.69 29.78 4.92
N TYR A 318 -1.51 28.50 5.23
CA TYR A 318 -1.05 28.10 6.56
C TYR A 318 0.37 28.61 6.82
N LYS A 319 0.55 29.27 7.96
CA LYS A 319 1.85 29.69 8.48
C LYS A 319 2.25 28.75 9.63
N GLY A 320 3.08 27.75 9.33
CA GLY A 320 3.59 26.80 10.32
C GLY A 320 4.47 25.71 9.69
N PRO A 321 4.96 24.75 10.49
CA PRO A 321 5.78 23.64 9.98
C PRO A 321 5.08 22.89 8.85
N GLY A 322 5.80 22.61 7.77
CA GLY A 322 5.24 21.94 6.59
C GLY A 322 4.47 22.85 5.63
N SER A 323 4.43 24.18 5.86
CA SER A 323 3.80 25.11 4.92
C SER A 323 4.36 24.94 3.50
N GLY A 324 3.47 24.98 2.51
CA GLY A 324 3.83 24.85 1.10
C GLY A 324 3.74 23.43 0.51
N ARG A 325 3.23 22.46 1.29
CA ARG A 325 3.03 21.06 0.87
C ARG A 325 1.59 20.63 1.07
N ILE A 326 1.09 19.84 0.13
CA ILE A 326 -0.15 19.07 0.27
C ILE A 326 0.27 17.60 0.22
N ASP A 327 0.14 16.89 1.33
CA ASP A 327 0.46 15.47 1.38
C ASP A 327 -0.65 14.68 0.64
N ASP A 328 -0.36 14.23 -0.58
CA ASP A 328 -1.34 13.58 -1.47
C ASP A 328 -1.92 12.31 -0.85
N ASP A 329 -1.10 11.49 -0.19
CA ASP A 329 -1.55 10.30 0.53
C ASP A 329 -2.53 10.64 1.68
N VAL A 330 -2.24 11.71 2.44
CA VAL A 330 -3.08 12.12 3.59
C VAL A 330 -4.39 12.73 3.10
N GLN A 331 -4.34 13.55 2.06
CA GLN A 331 -5.53 14.11 1.42
C GLN A 331 -6.45 13.01 0.88
N LEU A 332 -5.89 11.97 0.25
CA LEU A 332 -6.67 10.83 -0.21
C LEU A 332 -7.33 10.09 0.96
N GLY A 333 -6.58 9.85 2.05
CA GLY A 333 -7.15 9.31 3.28
C GLY A 333 -8.28 10.18 3.83
N PHE A 334 -8.14 11.50 3.78
CA PHE A 334 -9.19 12.43 4.19
C PHE A 334 -10.45 12.28 3.34
N TRP A 335 -10.33 12.27 2.00
CA TRP A 335 -11.47 12.07 1.12
C TRP A 335 -12.17 10.74 1.36
N LEU A 336 -11.40 9.65 1.47
CA LEU A 336 -11.94 8.31 1.72
C LEU A 336 -12.61 8.19 3.08
N SER A 337 -12.09 8.88 4.11
CA SER A 337 -12.69 8.87 5.45
C SER A 337 -14.10 9.45 5.52
N GLN A 338 -14.56 10.14 4.46
CA GLN A 338 -15.93 10.64 4.33
C GLN A 338 -16.90 9.59 3.79
N LEU A 339 -16.40 8.44 3.28
CA LEU A 339 -17.25 7.39 2.75
C LEU A 339 -17.83 6.51 3.88
N PRO A 340 -19.15 6.32 3.93
CA PRO A 340 -19.76 5.40 4.90
C PRO A 340 -19.44 3.95 4.53
N GLY A 341 -19.07 3.13 5.53
CA GLY A 341 -18.77 1.71 5.29
C GLY A 341 -17.41 1.45 4.63
N LEU A 342 -16.47 2.40 4.72
CA LEU A 342 -15.11 2.20 4.23
C LEU A 342 -14.40 1.07 5.00
N SER A 343 -13.96 0.03 4.29
CA SER A 343 -13.02 -0.96 4.82
C SER A 343 -11.58 -0.54 4.56
N VAL A 344 -10.82 -0.37 5.63
CA VAL A 344 -9.41 -0.03 5.62
C VAL A 344 -8.59 -1.31 5.81
N VAL A 345 -7.85 -1.75 4.80
CA VAL A 345 -7.14 -3.05 4.80
C VAL A 345 -5.63 -2.85 4.85
N SER A 346 -5.04 -3.01 6.03
CA SER A 346 -3.61 -2.85 6.25
C SER A 346 -2.80 -3.99 5.62
N PHE A 347 -1.83 -3.64 4.78
CA PHE A 347 -0.84 -4.58 4.27
C PHE A 347 0.25 -4.79 5.31
N ARG A 348 0.94 -5.93 5.21
CA ARG A 348 2.17 -6.15 5.97
C ARG A 348 3.20 -5.10 5.58
N ARG A 349 3.82 -4.45 6.58
CA ARG A 349 4.82 -3.41 6.33
C ARG A 349 5.95 -3.94 5.46
N TYR A 350 6.22 -3.17 4.40
CA TYR A 350 7.15 -3.43 3.31
C TYR A 350 8.50 -4.01 3.74
N VAL A 351 9.11 -4.78 2.84
CA VAL A 351 10.56 -4.92 2.74
C VAL A 351 11.11 -3.60 2.17
N ALA A 352 11.09 -2.53 2.97
CA ALA A 352 11.58 -1.23 2.52
C ALA A 352 13.12 -1.23 2.55
N TRP A 353 13.74 -1.07 1.38
CA TRP A 353 15.16 -0.78 1.27
C TRP A 353 15.37 0.66 1.78
N HIS A 354 16.00 0.82 2.94
CA HIS A 354 16.57 2.10 3.34
C HIS A 354 18.07 1.88 3.54
N ASP A 355 18.81 2.11 2.45
CA ASP A 355 20.27 2.19 2.33
C ASP A 355 21.11 0.96 2.72
N ARG A 356 20.52 -0.12 3.27
CA ARG A 356 21.22 -1.38 3.57
C ARG A 356 20.29 -2.58 3.32
N TRP A 357 20.78 -3.55 2.54
CA TRP A 357 20.20 -4.90 2.52
C TRP A 357 20.24 -5.44 3.95
N LYS A 358 19.09 -5.46 4.63
CA LYS A 358 19.03 -5.99 5.99
C LYS A 358 19.14 -7.51 5.91
N GLN A 359 19.90 -8.12 6.82
CA GLN A 359 19.86 -9.57 7.00
C GLN A 359 18.39 -10.02 7.14
N GLY A 360 17.99 -11.02 6.36
CA GLY A 360 16.62 -11.56 6.34
C GLY A 360 15.71 -11.07 5.23
N VAL A 361 16.13 -10.15 4.33
CA VAL A 361 15.33 -9.78 3.14
C VAL A 361 14.97 -11.01 2.30
N SER A 362 15.90 -11.95 2.11
CA SER A 362 15.65 -13.23 1.43
C SER A 362 14.52 -14.03 2.11
N ASN A 363 14.45 -13.99 3.44
CA ASN A 363 13.40 -14.61 4.24
C ASN A 363 12.10 -13.81 4.22
N MET A 364 11.97 -12.78 3.40
CA MET A 364 10.72 -12.04 3.23
C MET A 364 10.23 -12.09 1.78
N ILE A 365 10.97 -12.71 0.86
CA ILE A 365 10.59 -12.73 -0.56
C ILE A 365 9.27 -13.48 -0.77
N HIS A 366 8.98 -14.50 0.04
CA HIS A 366 7.68 -15.20 0.04
C HIS A 366 6.48 -14.32 0.44
N HIS A 367 6.73 -13.14 1.04
CA HIS A 367 5.71 -12.13 1.35
C HIS A 367 5.87 -10.85 0.51
N LEU A 368 6.82 -10.80 -0.42
CA LEU A 368 7.18 -9.55 -1.09
C LEU A 368 6.06 -9.13 -2.03
N LEU A 369 5.31 -8.09 -1.64
CA LEU A 369 4.40 -7.35 -2.51
C LEU A 369 5.17 -6.24 -3.26
N LEU A 370 5.98 -5.48 -2.53
CA LEU A 370 6.72 -4.34 -3.06
C LEU A 370 7.98 -4.07 -2.23
N ALA A 371 9.02 -3.60 -2.91
CA ALA A 371 10.20 -2.99 -2.33
C ALA A 371 10.35 -1.55 -2.83
N HIS A 372 10.61 -0.62 -1.89
CA HIS A 372 10.77 0.82 -2.17
C HIS A 372 12.25 1.19 -2.20
N LYS A 373 12.64 2.13 -3.08
CA LYS A 373 14.02 2.66 -3.19
C LYS A 373 15.10 1.59 -3.39
N VAL A 374 14.75 0.54 -4.13
CA VAL A 374 15.69 -0.53 -4.49
C VAL A 374 16.76 0.06 -5.43
N PRO A 375 18.06 -0.19 -5.20
CA PRO A 375 19.10 0.16 -6.18
C PRO A 375 18.80 -0.51 -7.52
N TRP A 376 18.97 0.20 -8.63
CA TRP A 376 18.60 -0.32 -9.94
C TRP A 376 19.30 -1.64 -10.30
N ALA A 377 20.54 -1.83 -9.85
CA ALA A 377 21.28 -3.08 -10.04
C ALA A 377 20.60 -4.30 -9.38
N GLU A 378 19.77 -4.08 -8.36
CA GLU A 378 19.14 -5.11 -7.54
C GLU A 378 17.71 -5.43 -7.95
N PHE A 379 17.10 -4.60 -8.83
CA PHE A 379 15.77 -4.87 -9.38
C PHE A 379 15.71 -6.25 -10.04
N ARG A 380 16.75 -6.61 -10.79
CA ARG A 380 16.85 -7.91 -11.45
C ARG A 380 16.87 -9.04 -10.42
N THR A 381 17.78 -8.99 -9.45
CA THR A 381 17.93 -10.04 -8.44
C THR A 381 16.62 -10.27 -7.69
N LEU A 382 15.96 -9.21 -7.24
CA LEU A 382 14.69 -9.29 -6.52
C LEU A 382 13.54 -9.81 -7.40
N LEU A 383 13.42 -9.31 -8.63
CA LEU A 383 12.38 -9.75 -9.56
C LEU A 383 12.54 -11.23 -9.93
N ASN A 384 13.76 -11.65 -10.25
CA ASN A 384 14.09 -13.03 -10.57
C ASN A 384 13.74 -13.94 -9.41
N HIS A 385 14.18 -13.58 -8.20
CA HIS A 385 13.90 -14.37 -7.01
C HIS A 385 12.39 -14.45 -6.72
N SER A 386 11.66 -13.33 -6.86
CA SER A 386 10.22 -13.34 -6.65
C SER A 386 9.50 -14.24 -7.66
N GLU A 387 9.80 -14.12 -8.95
CA GLU A 387 9.10 -14.86 -10.00
C GLU A 387 9.45 -16.36 -9.96
N MET A 388 10.70 -16.67 -9.68
CA MET A 388 11.16 -18.04 -9.45
C MET A 388 10.44 -18.70 -8.26
N LEU A 389 10.31 -18.00 -7.13
CA LEU A 389 9.51 -18.49 -6.00
C LEU A 389 8.04 -18.68 -6.38
N TRP A 390 7.47 -17.77 -7.17
CA TRP A 390 6.12 -17.92 -7.69
C TRP A 390 5.95 -19.18 -8.55
N HIS A 391 6.91 -19.48 -9.42
CA HIS A 391 6.88 -20.69 -10.25
C HIS A 391 7.07 -21.97 -9.43
N ALA A 392 7.88 -21.93 -8.37
CA ALA A 392 8.07 -23.06 -7.47
C ALA A 392 6.92 -23.27 -6.47
N SER A 393 6.05 -22.27 -6.29
CA SER A 393 4.94 -22.32 -5.34
C SER A 393 3.71 -23.00 -5.94
N THR A 394 3.04 -23.84 -5.16
CA THR A 394 1.79 -24.50 -5.56
C THR A 394 0.54 -23.74 -5.11
N SER A 395 0.67 -22.92 -4.08
CA SER A 395 -0.41 -22.11 -3.51
C SER A 395 0.09 -20.79 -2.93
N VAL A 396 -0.85 -19.86 -2.77
CA VAL A 396 -0.69 -18.67 -1.93
C VAL A 396 -1.64 -18.80 -0.75
N SER A 397 -1.11 -18.71 0.46
CA SER A 397 -1.89 -18.62 1.68
C SER A 397 -2.30 -17.17 1.91
N ALA A 398 -3.59 -16.93 2.11
CA ALA A 398 -4.16 -15.63 2.43
C ALA A 398 -4.75 -15.65 3.84
N ARG A 399 -4.34 -14.71 4.68
CA ARG A 399 -4.92 -14.49 6.01
C ARG A 399 -5.51 -13.08 6.04
N LEU A 400 -6.79 -12.96 6.38
CA LEU A 400 -7.48 -11.68 6.51
C LEU A 400 -8.17 -11.66 7.87
N ALA A 401 -7.86 -10.66 8.69
CA ALA A 401 -8.58 -10.42 9.93
C ALA A 401 -9.10 -8.99 9.95
N CYS A 402 -10.32 -8.81 10.45
CA CYS A 402 -10.93 -7.51 10.64
C CYS A 402 -11.38 -7.37 12.09
N GLU A 403 -11.02 -6.25 12.70
CA GLU A 403 -11.57 -5.83 13.99
C GLU A 403 -12.53 -4.64 13.74
N GLY A 404 -13.32 -4.28 14.76
CA GLY A 404 -14.21 -3.13 14.73
C GLY A 404 -13.47 -1.80 14.50
N PRO A 405 -14.08 -0.63 14.76
CA PRO A 405 -13.31 0.61 14.72
C PRO A 405 -12.06 0.43 15.61
N PRO A 406 -10.87 0.90 15.19
CA PRO A 406 -9.61 0.52 15.82
C PRO A 406 -9.59 0.78 17.34
N CYS A 407 -10.46 1.64 17.85
CA CYS A 407 -10.79 1.74 19.26
C CYS A 407 -12.20 2.33 19.42
N LEU A 408 -12.98 1.81 20.37
CA LEU A 408 -14.27 2.40 20.78
C LEU A 408 -14.09 3.78 21.44
N ASP A 409 -12.94 4.00 22.10
CA ASP A 409 -12.64 5.21 22.87
C ASP A 409 -11.73 6.22 22.13
N CYS A 410 -11.39 5.97 20.86
CA CYS A 410 -10.55 6.89 20.09
C CYS A 410 -11.40 7.83 19.24
N ALA A 411 -10.90 9.05 19.04
CA ALA A 411 -11.41 10.00 18.05
C ALA A 411 -11.20 9.55 16.58
N HIS A 412 -11.02 8.26 16.31
CA HIS A 412 -11.00 7.71 14.95
C HIS A 412 -12.40 7.79 14.36
N ARG A 413 -12.48 7.98 13.04
CA ARG A 413 -13.76 7.91 12.31
C ARG A 413 -14.36 6.51 12.47
N THR A 414 -15.49 6.43 13.16
CA THR A 414 -16.21 5.17 13.46
C THR A 414 -16.70 4.44 12.20
N SER A 415 -16.78 5.14 11.07
CA SER A 415 -17.12 4.57 9.76
C SER A 415 -16.01 3.71 9.14
N GLN A 416 -14.80 3.69 9.72
CA GLN A 416 -13.65 2.92 9.20
C GLN A 416 -13.56 1.56 9.90
N ARG A 417 -13.82 0.48 9.16
CA ARG A 417 -13.57 -0.89 9.64
C ARG A 417 -12.10 -1.24 9.38
N ALA A 418 -11.37 -1.60 10.43
CA ALA A 418 -9.96 -1.93 10.35
C ALA A 418 -9.76 -3.42 10.04
N CYS A 419 -9.14 -3.70 8.90
CA CYS A 419 -8.72 -5.04 8.51
C CYS A 419 -7.21 -5.07 8.29
N ALA A 420 -6.63 -6.25 8.29
CA ALA A 420 -5.28 -6.48 7.83
C ALA A 420 -5.22 -7.78 7.03
N ILE A 421 -4.31 -7.82 6.07
CA ILE A 421 -4.12 -8.94 5.14
C ILE A 421 -2.64 -9.34 5.12
N ASP A 422 -2.39 -10.64 5.14
CA ASP A 422 -1.08 -11.26 4.94
C ASP A 422 -1.21 -12.31 3.84
N LEU A 423 -0.35 -12.21 2.84
CA LEU A 423 -0.24 -13.16 1.75
C LEU A 423 1.17 -13.77 1.79
N GLU A 424 1.22 -15.08 1.64
CA GLU A 424 2.43 -15.87 1.79
C GLU A 424 2.47 -16.95 0.70
N LEU A 425 3.59 -17.05 -0.01
CA LEU A 425 3.84 -18.13 -0.94
C LEU A 425 4.16 -19.42 -0.18
N ASP A 426 3.43 -20.50 -0.47
CA ASP A 426 3.74 -21.85 0.00
C ASP A 426 4.86 -22.44 -0.89
N ALA A 427 6.08 -21.88 -0.79
CA ALA A 427 7.23 -22.33 -1.57
C ALA A 427 7.97 -23.48 -0.86
N PRO A 428 8.39 -24.55 -1.58
CA PRO A 428 9.22 -25.60 -0.99
C PRO A 428 10.59 -25.02 -0.57
N PRO A 429 11.23 -25.53 0.49
CA PRO A 429 12.49 -25.00 1.03
C PRO A 429 13.72 -25.23 0.13
N ARG A 430 13.55 -25.61 -1.14
CA ARG A 430 14.66 -25.95 -2.03
C ARG A 430 15.47 -24.70 -2.39
N THR A 431 16.79 -24.86 -2.42
CA THR A 431 17.72 -23.93 -3.07
C THR A 431 17.36 -23.86 -4.54
N VAL A 432 16.89 -22.69 -4.95
CA VAL A 432 16.50 -22.50 -6.33
C VAL A 432 17.69 -21.99 -7.13
N ASP A 433 17.94 -22.61 -8.28
CA ASP A 433 19.03 -22.23 -9.17
C ASP A 433 18.73 -20.87 -9.81
N THR A 434 19.56 -19.88 -9.50
CA THR A 434 19.40 -18.50 -9.98
C THR A 434 19.81 -18.32 -11.45
N ARG A 435 20.21 -19.39 -12.14
CA ARG A 435 20.60 -19.39 -13.56
C ARG A 435 19.48 -19.08 -14.55
N SER A 436 18.24 -18.83 -14.12
CA SER A 436 17.16 -18.40 -15.03
C SER A 436 17.45 -17.03 -15.67
N CYS A 437 17.34 -16.96 -17.00
CA CYS A 437 17.63 -15.77 -17.79
C CYS A 437 16.45 -14.79 -17.77
N TRP A 438 16.58 -13.68 -17.04
CA TRP A 438 15.68 -12.53 -17.13
C TRP A 438 16.34 -11.41 -17.93
N PRO A 439 15.57 -10.56 -18.62
CA PRO A 439 16.13 -9.54 -19.50
C PRO A 439 17.11 -8.63 -18.73
N LYS A 440 18.33 -8.50 -19.25
CA LYS A 440 19.37 -7.62 -18.72
C LYS A 440 19.12 -6.18 -19.17
N CYS A 441 18.18 -5.48 -18.55
CA CYS A 441 18.02 -4.07 -18.83
C CYS A 441 19.27 -3.32 -18.34
N VAL A 442 20.11 -2.86 -19.26
CA VAL A 442 21.33 -2.13 -18.94
C VAL A 442 20.97 -0.66 -18.80
N PHE A 443 21.10 -0.13 -17.59
CA PHE A 443 20.90 1.29 -17.31
C PHE A 443 22.26 1.92 -17.11
N VAL A 444 22.72 2.64 -18.13
CA VAL A 444 23.76 3.65 -17.92
C VAL A 444 23.05 4.92 -17.48
N LYS A 445 23.50 5.51 -16.37
CA LYS A 445 22.92 6.75 -15.85
C LYS A 445 23.01 7.82 -16.95
N ALA A 446 21.88 8.45 -17.26
CA ALA A 446 21.72 9.49 -18.30
C ALA A 446 21.70 9.03 -19.77
N THR A 447 21.65 7.72 -20.07
CA THR A 447 21.28 7.24 -21.41
C THR A 447 19.86 6.66 -21.40
N PRO A 448 19.15 6.67 -22.54
CA PRO A 448 18.00 5.79 -22.73
C PRO A 448 18.43 4.35 -22.43
N PRO A 449 17.61 3.55 -21.73
CA PRO A 449 18.00 2.18 -21.45
C PRO A 449 18.07 1.39 -22.73
N GLU A 450 19.14 0.62 -22.88
CA GLU A 450 19.20 -0.43 -23.87
C GLU A 450 18.32 -1.57 -23.35
N VAL A 451 17.16 -1.72 -24.00
CA VAL A 451 16.28 -2.87 -23.80
C VAL A 451 16.90 -4.01 -24.62
N PRO A 452 17.46 -5.07 -24.01
CA PRO A 452 17.99 -6.16 -24.80
C PRO A 452 16.84 -6.76 -25.61
N GLY A 453 17.10 -6.97 -26.90
CA GLY A 453 16.32 -7.90 -27.69
C GLY A 453 16.46 -9.28 -27.05
N GLN A 454 15.33 -9.83 -26.62
CA GLN A 454 15.16 -11.24 -26.23
C GLN A 454 15.82 -11.66 -24.90
N CYS A 455 14.98 -12.04 -23.94
CA CYS A 455 15.14 -13.20 -23.07
C CYS A 455 13.89 -13.27 -22.17
N TRP A 456 12.81 -13.80 -22.73
CA TRP A 456 11.67 -14.31 -21.96
C TRP A 456 11.60 -15.81 -22.23
N THR A 457 12.69 -16.53 -21.97
CA THR A 457 12.60 -17.99 -21.92
C THR A 457 12.20 -18.32 -20.49
N PRO A 458 10.99 -18.85 -20.25
CA PRO A 458 10.64 -19.38 -18.93
C PRO A 458 11.74 -20.34 -18.49
N PRO A 459 12.06 -20.44 -17.18
CA PRO A 459 12.89 -21.53 -16.71
C PRO A 459 12.26 -22.83 -17.22
N THR A 460 13.03 -23.65 -17.91
CA THR A 460 12.65 -25.03 -18.18
C THR A 460 12.75 -25.76 -16.84
N PHE A 461 11.59 -26.09 -16.26
CA PHE A 461 11.47 -26.79 -14.99
C PHE A 461 11.48 -28.31 -15.19
#